data_AF-A0A8H5FNU6-F1
#
_entry.id   AF-A0A8H5FNU6-F1
#
_cell.length_a   1.000
_cell.length_b   1.000
_cell.length_c   1.000
_cell.angle_alpha   90.00
_cell.angle_beta   90.00
_cell.angle_gamma   90.00
#
_symmetry.space_group_name_H-M   'P 1'
#
loop_
_entity.id
_entity.type
_entity.pdbx_description
1 polymer ?
#
loop_
_entity_poly.entity_id
_entity_poly.type
_entity_poly.pdbx_seq_one_letter_code
_entity_poly.pdbx_strand_id
1 'polypeptide(L)'
;MEKMVNICKAENVLSLVDAAHSIGHETGINLAEVSPDFWVSSCSKWLYVKRGCALLYVAPRNHSMIQQDLTPSMIIPDEKYSRFQAEFFWSGSTDVVTLMTVRPGEIMFGTSVRQQANIDRKEIALEFRQFLGGEQRIVNYCHSLAVQGGRRLAEILGTEIMCSTGEDPLELVGCMINVALPLPEGLMRAPDVLHNLDEGLLESKVY
;
A
#
# COMPACT_ATOMS: atom_id res chain seq x y z
N MET A 1 5.84 -10.87 6.28
CA MET A 1 5.86 -11.18 4.83
C MET A 1 6.97 -12.17 4.48
N GLU A 2 8.23 -11.87 4.79
CA GLU A 2 9.42 -12.61 4.30
C GLU A 2 9.37 -14.11 4.56
N LYS A 3 9.04 -14.51 5.79
CA LYS A 3 8.89 -15.92 6.18
C LYS A 3 7.90 -16.66 5.27
N MET A 4 6.77 -16.02 4.94
CA MET A 4 5.74 -16.63 4.09
C MET A 4 6.18 -16.74 2.63
N VAL A 5 6.83 -15.70 2.10
CA VAL A 5 7.40 -15.75 0.73
C VAL A 5 8.42 -16.88 0.60
N ASN A 6 9.26 -17.08 1.62
CA ASN A 6 10.24 -18.18 1.63
C ASN A 6 9.57 -19.56 1.70
N ILE A 7 8.48 -19.71 2.45
CA ILE A 7 7.68 -20.95 2.46
C ILE A 7 7.06 -21.19 1.08
N CYS A 8 6.43 -20.18 0.47
CA CYS A 8 5.86 -20.31 -0.88
C CYS A 8 6.90 -20.79 -1.90
N LYS A 9 8.12 -20.23 -1.84
CA LYS A 9 9.24 -20.67 -2.70
C LYS A 9 9.63 -22.12 -2.44
N ALA A 10 9.72 -22.54 -1.18
CA ALA A 10 10.07 -23.91 -0.81
C ALA A 10 9.02 -24.93 -1.29
N GLU A 11 7.75 -24.53 -1.24
CA GLU A 11 6.61 -25.35 -1.66
C GLU A 11 6.30 -25.24 -3.16
N ASN A 12 7.11 -24.49 -3.93
CA ASN A 12 6.90 -24.23 -5.36
C ASN A 12 5.51 -23.64 -5.67
N VAL A 13 5.04 -22.73 -4.81
CA VAL A 13 3.78 -21.99 -4.94
C VAL A 13 4.07 -20.52 -5.23
N LEU A 14 3.29 -19.92 -6.15
CA LEU A 14 3.39 -18.50 -6.48
C LEU A 14 2.98 -17.61 -5.29
N SER A 15 3.79 -16.59 -5.02
CA SER A 15 3.56 -15.62 -3.96
C SER A 15 2.98 -14.30 -4.50
N LEU A 16 1.70 -14.04 -4.26
CA LEU A 16 1.07 -12.74 -4.49
C LEU A 16 0.88 -12.03 -3.15
N VAL A 17 1.68 -10.99 -2.93
CA VAL A 17 1.62 -10.19 -1.71
C VAL A 17 0.70 -9.00 -1.91
N ASP A 18 -0.46 -9.01 -1.24
CA ASP A 18 -1.24 -7.80 -1.02
C ASP A 18 -0.58 -6.97 0.08
N ALA A 19 0.14 -5.95 -0.35
CA ALA A 19 0.86 -5.01 0.48
C ALA A 19 0.19 -3.64 0.45
N ALA A 20 -1.13 -3.55 0.30
CA ALA A 20 -1.83 -2.28 0.15
C ALA A 20 -1.54 -1.29 1.29
N HIS A 21 -1.23 -1.78 2.50
CA HIS A 21 -0.86 -0.97 3.67
C HIS A 21 0.66 -0.83 3.88
N SER A 22 1.52 -1.21 2.94
CA SER A 22 2.97 -1.28 3.15
C SER A 22 3.70 0.01 2.78
N ILE A 23 3.60 0.47 1.51
CA ILE A 23 4.43 1.60 1.05
C ILE A 23 4.10 2.89 1.79
N GLY A 24 5.12 3.54 2.37
CA GLY A 24 4.98 4.74 3.19
C GLY A 24 4.51 4.51 4.63
N HIS A 25 4.25 3.24 5.00
CA HIS A 25 3.85 2.79 6.34
C HIS A 25 4.95 1.99 7.03
N GLU A 26 5.75 1.26 6.25
CA GLU A 26 6.88 0.43 6.70
C GLU A 26 8.18 0.91 6.03
N THR A 27 9.30 0.80 6.73
CA THR A 27 10.63 1.13 6.19
C THR A 27 11.48 -0.13 6.05
N GLY A 28 12.46 -0.10 5.14
CA GLY A 28 13.47 -1.16 5.02
C GLY A 28 13.07 -2.38 4.20
N ILE A 29 11.92 -2.39 3.54
CA ILE A 29 11.53 -3.51 2.66
C ILE A 29 12.40 -3.53 1.41
N ASN A 30 13.18 -4.59 1.24
CA ASN A 30 13.94 -4.84 0.01
C ASN A 30 13.29 -5.97 -0.80
N LEU A 31 12.50 -5.60 -1.82
CA LEU A 31 11.84 -6.58 -2.70
C LEU A 31 12.84 -7.44 -3.50
N ALA A 32 14.08 -7.00 -3.70
CA ALA A 32 15.10 -7.82 -4.35
C ALA A 32 15.58 -8.97 -3.44
N GLU A 33 15.67 -8.73 -2.13
CA GLU A 33 16.05 -9.73 -1.13
C GLU A 33 14.88 -10.68 -0.82
N VAL A 34 13.71 -10.13 -0.51
CA VAL A 34 12.51 -10.93 -0.25
C VAL A 34 12.08 -11.70 -1.49
N SER A 35 12.23 -11.09 -2.67
CA SER A 35 11.97 -11.67 -3.99
C SER A 35 10.61 -12.38 -4.10
N PRO A 36 9.48 -11.73 -3.76
CA PRO A 36 8.14 -12.27 -4.01
C PRO A 36 7.89 -12.39 -5.52
N ASP A 37 6.93 -13.20 -5.94
CA ASP A 37 6.56 -13.33 -7.36
C ASP A 37 5.80 -12.11 -7.85
N PHE A 38 4.87 -11.64 -7.03
CA PHE A 38 4.05 -10.45 -7.25
C PHE A 38 3.89 -9.70 -5.93
N TRP A 39 3.95 -8.38 -5.98
CA TRP A 39 3.72 -7.51 -4.82
C TRP A 39 2.95 -6.28 -5.26
N VAL A 40 1.86 -5.96 -4.56
CA VAL A 40 0.98 -4.84 -4.91
C VAL A 40 0.78 -3.95 -3.70
N SER A 41 1.02 -2.66 -3.86
CA SER A 41 0.83 -1.69 -2.77
C SER A 41 0.10 -0.45 -3.22
N SER A 42 -0.72 0.12 -2.35
CA SER A 42 -1.51 1.32 -2.62
C SER A 42 -0.72 2.56 -2.25
N CYS A 43 -0.31 3.34 -3.25
CA CYS A 43 0.34 4.63 -3.02
C CYS A 43 -0.63 5.65 -2.38
N SER A 44 -1.93 5.55 -2.66
CA SER A 44 -2.90 6.51 -2.15
C SER A 44 -3.34 6.31 -0.70
N LYS A 45 -2.72 5.38 0.04
CA LYS A 45 -2.96 5.21 1.48
C LYS A 45 -1.92 6.02 2.26
N TRP A 46 -0.71 5.48 2.40
CA TRP A 46 0.28 6.02 3.34
C TRP A 46 1.35 6.88 2.67
N LEU A 47 1.43 6.87 1.34
CA LEU A 47 2.47 7.59 0.60
C LEU A 47 2.08 9.02 0.20
N TYR A 48 0.87 9.48 0.54
CA TYR A 48 0.36 10.82 0.19
C TYR A 48 0.22 11.08 -1.32
N VAL A 49 -0.05 10.01 -2.08
CA VAL A 49 -0.31 10.06 -3.52
C VAL A 49 -1.81 10.21 -3.77
N LYS A 50 -2.18 10.81 -4.90
CA LYS A 50 -3.60 10.96 -5.31
C LYS A 50 -4.31 9.60 -5.32
N ARG A 51 -5.57 9.57 -4.85
CA ARG A 51 -6.46 8.39 -4.88
C ARG A 51 -6.54 7.80 -6.29
N GLY A 52 -6.44 6.47 -6.36
CA GLY A 52 -6.41 5.71 -7.61
C GLY A 52 -5.01 5.28 -8.05
N CYS A 53 -4.01 5.36 -7.16
CA CYS A 53 -2.63 4.99 -7.45
C CYS A 53 -2.18 3.76 -6.66
N ALA A 54 -1.66 2.76 -7.37
CA ALA A 54 -1.01 1.58 -6.81
C ALA A 54 0.28 1.27 -7.58
N LEU A 55 1.20 0.58 -6.92
CA LEU A 55 2.41 0.01 -7.51
C LEU A 55 2.23 -1.50 -7.62
N LEU A 56 2.52 -2.02 -8.80
CA LEU A 56 2.62 -3.45 -9.08
C LEU A 56 4.08 -3.78 -9.34
N TYR A 57 4.66 -4.59 -8.45
CA TYR A 57 5.95 -5.24 -8.67
C TYR A 57 5.70 -6.66 -9.16
N VAL A 58 6.39 -7.03 -10.25
CA VAL A 58 6.42 -8.39 -10.79
C VAL A 58 7.88 -8.80 -10.90
N ALA A 59 8.23 -9.95 -10.32
CA ALA A 59 9.58 -10.48 -10.44
C ALA A 59 9.93 -10.71 -11.93
N PRO A 60 11.16 -10.37 -12.39
CA PRO A 60 11.54 -10.52 -13.79
C PRO A 60 11.28 -11.90 -14.39
N ARG A 61 11.44 -12.95 -13.58
CA ARG A 61 11.14 -14.35 -13.94
C ARG A 61 9.68 -14.61 -14.35
N ASN A 62 8.74 -13.74 -13.95
CA ASN A 62 7.30 -13.89 -14.17
C ASN A 62 6.74 -12.86 -15.16
N HIS A 63 7.57 -12.01 -15.77
CA HIS A 63 7.11 -10.98 -16.73
C HIS A 63 6.36 -11.58 -17.93
N SER A 64 6.73 -12.79 -18.37
CA SER A 64 6.05 -13.49 -19.47
C SER A 64 4.67 -14.06 -19.10
N MET A 65 4.36 -14.16 -17.81
CA MET A 65 3.08 -14.69 -17.33
C MET A 65 1.98 -13.64 -17.33
N ILE A 66 2.35 -12.36 -17.28
CA ILE A 66 1.38 -11.27 -17.21
C ILE A 66 1.06 -10.80 -18.62
N GLN A 67 -0.23 -10.71 -18.91
CA GLN A 67 -0.78 -10.11 -20.12
C GLN A 67 -1.80 -9.05 -19.70
N GLN A 68 -1.74 -7.86 -20.30
CA GLN A 68 -2.72 -6.82 -20.03
C GLN A 68 -4.00 -7.02 -20.86
N ASP A 69 -5.05 -7.54 -20.22
CA ASP A 69 -6.36 -7.77 -20.88
C ASP A 69 -7.40 -6.67 -20.64
N LEU A 70 -7.18 -5.77 -19.67
CA LEU A 70 -8.22 -4.85 -19.17
C LEU A 70 -8.53 -3.67 -20.11
N THR A 71 -7.57 -3.23 -20.91
CA THR A 71 -7.74 -2.27 -22.02
C THR A 71 -6.63 -2.49 -23.04
N PRO A 72 -6.89 -2.40 -24.36
CA PRO A 72 -5.83 -2.42 -25.34
C PRO A 72 -4.90 -1.25 -25.02
N SER A 73 -3.71 -1.56 -24.52
CA SER A 73 -2.69 -0.54 -24.35
C SER A 73 -2.37 0.03 -25.73
N MET A 74 -2.13 1.35 -25.80
CA MET A 74 -1.37 1.86 -26.93
C MET A 74 0.07 1.37 -26.77
N ILE A 75 0.34 0.17 -27.30
CA ILE A 75 1.69 -0.37 -27.42
C ILE A 75 2.41 0.53 -28.41
N ILE A 76 3.31 1.37 -27.90
CA ILE A 76 4.26 2.09 -28.74
C ILE A 76 5.46 1.16 -28.88
N PRO A 77 5.75 0.61 -30.08
CA PRO A 77 6.93 -0.21 -30.28
C PRO A 77 8.17 0.67 -30.10
N ASP A 78 8.89 0.44 -29.00
CA ASP A 78 10.20 1.03 -28.74
C ASP A 78 11.12 -0.11 -28.27
N GLU A 79 12.25 -0.29 -28.95
CA GLU A 79 13.24 -1.35 -28.66
C GLU A 79 13.82 -1.24 -27.24
N LYS A 80 13.60 -0.11 -26.56
CA LYS A 80 14.06 0.12 -25.18
C LYS A 80 13.25 -0.59 -24.12
N TYR A 81 12.01 -0.98 -24.41
CA TYR A 81 11.11 -1.56 -23.41
C TYR A 81 10.91 -3.06 -23.63
N SER A 82 10.86 -3.83 -22.53
CA SER A 82 10.42 -5.21 -22.59
C SER A 82 8.94 -5.29 -22.97
N ARG A 83 8.49 -6.45 -23.48
CA ARG A 83 7.07 -6.68 -23.77
C ARG A 83 6.18 -6.32 -22.57
N PHE A 84 6.56 -6.77 -21.38
CA PHE A 84 5.84 -6.46 -20.14
C PHE A 84 5.73 -4.95 -19.91
N GLN A 85 6.82 -4.22 -20.04
CA GLN A 85 6.80 -2.76 -19.88
C GLN A 85 5.93 -2.06 -20.95
N ALA A 86 6.01 -2.53 -22.20
CA ALA A 86 5.24 -1.98 -23.30
C ALA A 86 3.73 -2.21 -23.16
N GLU A 87 3.31 -3.34 -22.59
CA GLU A 87 1.89 -3.62 -22.32
C GLU A 87 1.31 -2.68 -21.25
N PHE A 88 2.07 -2.36 -20.20
CA PHE A 88 1.63 -1.45 -19.12
C PHE A 88 1.93 0.03 -19.37
N PHE A 89 2.42 0.37 -20.56
CA PHE A 89 2.91 1.72 -20.86
C PHE A 89 1.80 2.77 -20.82
N TRP A 90 0.67 2.52 -21.50
CA TRP A 90 -0.46 3.45 -21.53
C TRP A 90 -1.80 2.72 -21.70
N SER A 91 -2.72 2.88 -20.75
CA SER A 91 -4.04 2.21 -20.75
C SER A 91 -5.19 3.08 -21.30
N GLY A 92 -4.89 4.15 -22.04
CA GLY A 92 -5.89 4.97 -22.76
C GLY A 92 -6.63 6.00 -21.89
N SER A 93 -7.01 5.64 -20.67
CA SER A 93 -7.82 6.46 -19.76
C SER A 93 -7.11 6.79 -18.43
N THR A 94 -5.78 6.87 -18.45
CA THR A 94 -4.99 7.10 -17.22
C THR A 94 -5.21 8.52 -16.68
N ASP A 95 -5.55 8.63 -15.39
CA ASP A 95 -5.57 9.91 -14.67
C ASP A 95 -4.13 10.43 -14.52
N VAL A 96 -3.77 11.42 -15.34
CA VAL A 96 -2.44 12.05 -15.34
C VAL A 96 -2.10 12.75 -14.02
N VAL A 97 -3.09 13.11 -13.19
CA VAL A 97 -2.83 13.73 -11.88
C VAL A 97 -2.10 12.76 -10.96
N THR A 98 -2.44 11.47 -11.03
CA THR A 98 -1.74 10.42 -10.28
C THR A 98 -0.25 10.41 -10.60
N LEU A 99 0.08 10.54 -11.89
CA LEU A 99 1.43 10.52 -12.43
C LEU A 99 2.26 11.77 -12.03
N MET A 100 1.60 12.88 -11.70
CA MET A 100 2.27 14.07 -11.17
C MET A 100 2.64 13.94 -9.69
N THR A 101 1.97 13.06 -8.93
CA THR A 101 2.16 12.95 -7.48
C THR A 101 3.23 11.95 -7.08
N VAL A 102 3.41 10.89 -7.86
CA VAL A 102 4.49 9.91 -7.70
C VAL A 102 5.00 9.55 -9.07
N ARG A 103 6.32 9.53 -9.26
CA ARG A 103 6.88 8.99 -10.50
C ARG A 103 6.52 7.52 -10.55
N PRO A 104 5.94 7.03 -11.65
CA PRO A 104 6.04 5.62 -11.93
C PRO A 104 7.52 5.25 -12.00
N GLY A 105 7.88 4.01 -11.64
CA GLY A 105 9.21 3.50 -11.98
C GLY A 105 9.48 3.66 -13.49
N GLU A 106 10.71 3.37 -13.94
CA GLU A 106 11.17 3.51 -15.34
C GLU A 106 10.24 2.89 -16.43
N ILE A 107 9.20 2.17 -16.01
CA ILE A 107 8.24 1.38 -16.75
C ILE A 107 7.07 2.19 -17.36
N MET A 108 6.70 3.37 -16.86
CA MET A 108 5.40 3.98 -17.25
C MET A 108 5.49 5.28 -18.08
N PHE A 109 6.69 5.77 -18.45
CA PHE A 109 6.83 7.01 -19.22
C PHE A 109 7.96 7.00 -20.27
N GLY A 110 7.74 6.34 -21.39
CA GLY A 110 8.19 6.79 -22.70
C GLY A 110 7.15 7.68 -23.39
N THR A 111 6.80 8.85 -22.83
CA THR A 111 6.05 9.83 -23.61
C THR A 111 6.88 10.19 -24.84
N SER A 112 6.39 9.83 -26.02
CA SER A 112 6.95 10.17 -27.33
C SER A 112 6.96 11.68 -27.65
N VAL A 113 6.77 12.53 -26.65
CA VAL A 113 6.90 13.97 -26.81
C VAL A 113 8.34 14.33 -26.46
N ARG A 114 9.10 14.74 -27.47
CA ARG A 114 10.42 15.38 -27.42
C ARG A 114 10.48 16.65 -26.52
N GLN A 115 9.51 16.87 -25.62
CA GLN A 115 9.40 17.98 -24.67
C GLN A 115 9.69 17.59 -23.22
N GLN A 116 10.30 16.43 -22.94
CA GLN A 116 10.74 16.07 -21.58
C GLN A 116 12.13 16.63 -21.20
N ALA A 117 12.50 17.81 -21.72
CA ALA A 117 13.73 18.48 -21.32
C ALA A 117 13.53 19.46 -20.15
N ASN A 118 12.29 19.87 -19.81
CA ASN A 118 12.06 20.96 -18.84
C ASN A 118 10.81 20.83 -17.94
N ILE A 119 10.15 19.67 -17.85
CA ILE A 119 9.22 19.43 -16.74
C ILE A 119 10.07 19.00 -15.55
N ASP A 120 10.20 19.91 -14.58
CA ASP A 120 10.80 19.67 -13.27
C ASP A 120 10.39 18.28 -12.76
N ARG A 121 11.37 17.39 -12.63
CA ARG A 121 11.22 15.95 -12.35
C ARG A 121 10.79 15.68 -10.91
N LYS A 122 9.73 16.34 -10.44
CA LYS A 122 9.37 16.36 -9.03
C LYS A 122 8.52 15.16 -8.65
N GLU A 123 9.00 14.38 -7.69
CA GLU A 123 8.19 13.37 -7.00
C GLU A 123 7.47 14.06 -5.85
N ILE A 124 6.39 14.78 -6.13
CA ILE A 124 5.76 15.69 -5.16
C ILE A 124 5.49 14.99 -3.82
N ALA A 125 4.98 13.76 -3.82
CA ALA A 125 4.71 13.02 -2.61
C ALA A 125 5.98 12.62 -1.85
N LEU A 126 7.02 12.14 -2.55
CA LEU A 126 8.28 11.73 -1.92
C LEU A 126 9.09 12.93 -1.44
N GLU A 127 9.11 14.02 -2.20
CA GLU A 127 9.72 15.30 -1.81
C GLU A 127 9.02 15.90 -0.59
N PHE A 128 7.68 15.85 -0.55
CA PHE A 128 6.93 16.30 0.61
C PHE A 128 7.24 15.44 1.85
N ARG A 129 7.30 14.11 1.70
CA ARG A 129 7.70 13.21 2.79
C ARG A 129 9.14 13.43 3.23
N GLN A 130 10.04 13.71 2.29
CA GLN A 130 11.41 14.11 2.59
C GLN A 130 11.46 15.44 3.36
N PHE A 131 10.63 16.42 2.97
CA PHE A 131 10.46 17.69 3.69
C PHE A 131 9.96 17.49 5.13
N LEU A 132 9.08 16.52 5.38
CA LEU A 132 8.66 16.12 6.72
C LEU A 132 9.76 15.42 7.54
N GLY A 133 10.93 15.17 6.94
CA GLY A 133 12.11 14.57 7.57
C GLY A 133 12.35 13.11 7.19
N GLY A 134 11.69 12.62 6.13
CA GLY A 134 11.94 11.31 5.54
C GLY A 134 11.14 10.16 6.15
N GLU A 135 11.18 9.01 5.47
CA GLU A 135 10.34 7.84 5.78
C GLU A 135 10.46 7.37 7.22
N GLN A 136 11.67 7.24 7.75
CA GLN A 136 11.88 6.72 9.10
C GLN A 136 11.26 7.63 10.17
N ARG A 137 11.37 8.96 10.00
CA ARG A 137 10.78 9.91 10.95
C ARG A 137 9.25 9.84 10.93
N ILE A 138 8.67 9.80 9.74
CA ILE A 138 7.22 9.70 9.55
C ILE A 138 6.69 8.41 10.18
N VAL A 139 7.28 7.27 9.81
CA VAL A 139 6.85 5.95 10.31
C VAL A 139 7.04 5.85 11.82
N ASN A 140 8.18 6.28 12.37
CA ASN A 140 8.39 6.27 13.82
C ASN A 140 7.36 7.12 14.57
N TYR A 141 7.04 8.30 14.05
CA TYR A 141 6.02 9.18 14.64
C TYR A 141 4.64 8.51 14.61
N CYS A 142 4.21 8.03 13.45
CA CYS A 142 2.89 7.41 13.27
C CYS A 142 2.75 6.12 14.08
N HIS A 143 3.77 5.26 14.10
CA HIS A 143 3.81 4.05 14.94
C HIS A 143 3.74 4.41 16.43
N SER A 144 4.57 5.34 16.90
CA SER A 144 4.57 5.77 18.29
C SER A 144 3.21 6.32 18.72
N LEU A 145 2.57 7.12 17.84
CA LEU A 145 1.24 7.66 18.09
C LEU A 145 0.17 6.57 18.12
N ALA A 146 0.22 5.60 17.20
CA ALA A 146 -0.69 4.47 17.17
C ALA A 146 -0.59 3.67 18.48
N VAL A 147 0.62 3.31 18.91
CA VAL A 147 0.83 2.54 20.14
C VAL A 147 0.38 3.31 21.38
N GLN A 148 0.80 4.57 21.53
CA GLN A 148 0.43 5.39 22.69
C GLN A 148 -1.07 5.68 22.73
N GLY A 149 -1.66 6.03 21.58
CA GLY A 149 -3.08 6.28 21.45
C GLY A 149 -3.91 5.02 21.73
N GLY A 150 -3.50 3.87 21.21
CA GLY A 150 -4.17 2.60 21.46
C GLY A 150 -4.12 2.18 22.93
N ARG A 151 -2.96 2.31 23.58
CA ARG A 151 -2.85 2.06 25.03
C ARG A 151 -3.76 2.98 25.83
N ARG A 152 -3.77 4.27 25.51
CA ARG A 152 -4.63 5.23 26.19
C ARG A 152 -6.12 4.92 26.00
N LEU A 153 -6.51 4.52 24.79
CA LEU A 153 -7.89 4.12 24.50
C LEU A 153 -8.27 2.84 25.25
N ALA A 154 -7.38 1.85 25.31
CA ALA A 154 -7.58 0.62 26.08
C ALA A 154 -7.78 0.90 27.57
N GLU A 155 -6.97 1.80 28.16
CA GLU A 155 -7.15 2.26 29.55
C GLU A 155 -8.53 2.88 29.78
N ILE A 156 -8.98 3.75 28.87
CA ILE A 156 -10.28 4.44 28.97
C ILE A 156 -11.42 3.43 28.88
N LEU A 157 -11.30 2.45 27.99
CA LEU A 157 -12.33 1.44 27.77
C LEU A 157 -12.28 0.30 28.80
N GLY A 158 -11.22 0.20 29.60
CA GLY A 158 -10.99 -0.93 30.50
C GLY A 158 -10.76 -2.24 29.74
N THR A 159 -10.14 -2.17 28.58
CA THR A 159 -9.88 -3.29 27.67
C THR A 159 -8.40 -3.38 27.30
N GLU A 160 -8.07 -4.06 26.21
CA GLU A 160 -6.70 -4.30 25.77
C GLU A 160 -6.47 -3.96 24.29
N ILE A 161 -5.20 -3.74 23.96
CA ILE A 161 -4.74 -3.61 22.58
C ILE A 161 -4.47 -5.00 22.00
N MET A 162 -4.70 -5.17 20.69
CA MET A 162 -4.31 -6.38 19.97
C MET A 162 -2.79 -6.42 19.80
N CYS A 163 -2.16 -7.44 20.37
CA CYS A 163 -0.71 -7.66 20.31
C CYS A 163 -0.36 -9.04 19.74
N SER A 164 0.88 -9.16 19.25
CA SER A 164 1.49 -10.45 18.91
C SER A 164 1.71 -11.31 20.15
N THR A 165 1.71 -12.63 19.98
CA THR A 165 2.05 -13.60 21.04
C THR A 165 3.55 -13.90 21.15
N GLY A 166 4.38 -13.26 20.30
CA GLY A 166 5.83 -13.44 20.27
C GLY A 166 6.61 -12.70 21.37
N GLU A 167 7.94 -12.70 21.23
CA GLU A 167 8.86 -12.03 22.17
C GLU A 167 8.68 -10.50 22.19
N ASP A 168 8.33 -9.91 21.05
CA ASP A 168 7.92 -8.50 20.95
C ASP A 168 6.41 -8.42 20.63
N PRO A 169 5.57 -8.06 21.63
CA PRO A 169 4.13 -7.92 21.44
C PRO A 169 3.72 -6.88 20.39
N LEU A 170 4.61 -5.93 20.06
CA LEU A 170 4.36 -4.85 19.10
C LEU A 170 4.99 -5.10 17.73
N GLU A 171 5.69 -6.23 17.51
CA GLU A 171 6.36 -6.56 16.25
C GLU A 171 5.43 -6.45 15.03
N LEU A 172 4.16 -6.83 15.22
CA LEU A 172 3.14 -6.82 14.15
C LEU A 172 2.27 -5.55 14.14
N VAL A 173 2.59 -4.57 14.97
CA VAL A 173 1.88 -3.29 15.06
C VAL A 173 2.60 -2.27 14.21
N GLY A 174 2.00 -1.87 13.09
CA GLY A 174 2.50 -0.78 12.26
C GLY A 174 2.09 0.60 12.79
N CYS A 175 1.66 1.47 11.89
CA CYS A 175 1.04 2.77 12.16
C CYS A 175 -0.48 2.68 12.42
N MET A 176 -1.00 1.48 12.69
CA MET A 176 -2.40 1.21 13.04
C MET A 176 -2.44 0.24 14.21
N ILE A 177 -3.43 0.40 15.08
CA ILE A 177 -3.62 -0.47 16.25
C ILE A 177 -5.11 -0.81 16.40
N ASN A 178 -5.39 -2.01 16.87
CA ASN A 178 -6.74 -2.43 17.23
C ASN A 178 -6.88 -2.44 18.75
N VAL A 179 -8.01 -1.96 19.25
CA VAL A 179 -8.35 -1.93 20.67
C VAL A 179 -9.65 -2.69 20.85
N ALA A 180 -9.68 -3.62 21.81
CA ALA A 180 -10.88 -4.37 22.12
C ALA A 180 -11.98 -3.42 22.64
N LEU A 181 -13.21 -3.62 22.19
CA LEU A 181 -14.36 -2.91 22.75
C LEU A 181 -14.81 -3.58 24.05
N PRO A 182 -15.36 -2.82 25.03
CA PRO A 182 -15.82 -3.37 26.31
C PRO A 182 -17.18 -4.06 26.15
N LEU A 183 -17.23 -5.08 25.31
CA LEU A 183 -18.42 -5.87 25.02
C LEU A 183 -18.33 -7.25 25.71
N PRO A 184 -19.45 -7.82 26.18
CA PRO A 184 -19.47 -9.17 26.73
C PRO A 184 -19.00 -10.22 25.72
N GLU A 185 -18.29 -11.24 26.18
CA GLU A 185 -17.98 -12.41 25.36
C GLU A 185 -19.27 -13.13 24.90
N GLY A 186 -19.27 -13.61 23.66
CA GLY A 186 -20.40 -14.35 23.10
C GLY A 186 -21.57 -13.49 22.63
N LEU A 187 -21.39 -12.17 22.49
CA LEU A 187 -22.37 -11.31 21.82
C LEU A 187 -22.62 -11.84 20.39
N MET A 188 -23.77 -12.48 20.17
CA MET A 188 -24.13 -12.95 18.84
C MET A 188 -24.28 -11.75 17.90
N ARG A 189 -23.82 -11.92 16.67
CA ARG A 189 -23.95 -10.92 15.61
C ARG A 189 -25.45 -10.70 15.35
N ALA A 190 -26.02 -9.65 15.94
CA ALA A 190 -27.40 -9.24 15.70
C ALA A 190 -27.40 -8.28 14.51
N PRO A 191 -27.96 -8.67 13.35
CA PRO A 191 -28.00 -7.83 12.16
C PRO A 191 -28.60 -6.45 12.44
N ASP A 192 -29.63 -6.42 13.30
CA ASP A 192 -30.35 -5.21 13.68
C ASP A 192 -29.46 -4.25 14.49
N VAL A 193 -28.55 -4.77 15.33
CA VAL A 193 -27.61 -3.94 16.10
C VAL A 193 -26.56 -3.32 15.20
N LEU A 194 -26.05 -4.07 14.22
CA LEU A 194 -25.13 -3.53 13.21
C LEU A 194 -25.82 -2.48 12.35
N HIS A 195 -27.07 -2.72 11.95
CA HIS A 195 -27.85 -1.75 11.19
C HIS A 195 -28.08 -0.46 11.98
N ASN A 196 -28.46 -0.55 13.25
CA ASN A 196 -28.64 0.62 14.11
C ASN A 196 -27.33 1.37 14.39
N LEU A 197 -26.21 0.66 14.51
CA LEU A 197 -24.88 1.27 14.62
C LEU A 197 -24.51 2.01 13.32
N ASP A 198 -24.74 1.40 12.17
CA ASP A 198 -24.49 2.02 10.86
C ASP A 198 -25.38 3.25 10.66
N GLU A 199 -26.67 3.18 10.96
CA GLU A 199 -27.58 4.34 10.88
C GLU A 199 -27.16 5.44 11.86
N GLY A 200 -26.87 5.12 13.13
CA GLY A 200 -26.41 6.12 14.09
C GLY A 200 -25.07 6.78 13.70
N LEU A 201 -24.16 6.02 13.08
CA LEU A 201 -22.89 6.55 12.54
C LEU A 201 -23.08 7.39 11.26
N LEU A 202 -24.15 7.13 10.49
CA LEU A 202 -24.50 7.91 9.32
C LEU A 202 -25.24 9.20 9.69
N GLU A 203 -26.16 9.15 10.66
CA GLU A 203 -26.92 10.30 11.15
C GLU A 203 -26.06 11.29 11.94
N SER A 204 -25.04 10.81 12.65
CA SER A 204 -24.09 11.67 13.39
C SER A 204 -23.06 12.37 12.51
N LYS A 205 -22.99 12.05 11.21
CA LYS A 205 -22.21 12.82 10.23
C LYS A 205 -22.99 14.08 9.83
N VAL A 206 -22.86 15.12 10.65
CA VAL A 206 -23.13 16.50 10.22
C VAL A 206 -22.04 16.86 9.18
N TYR A 207 -22.41 16.81 7.90
CA TYR A 207 -21.66 17.47 6.83
C TYR A 207 -21.99 18.96 6.81
#